data_AF-A0A269PSP1-F1
#
_entry.id   AF-A0A269PSP1-F1
#
_cell.length_a   1.000
_cell.length_b   1.000
_cell.length_c   1.000
_cell.angle_alpha   90.00
_cell.angle_beta   90.00
_cell.angle_gamma   90.00
#
_symmetry.space_group_name_H-M   'P 1'
#
loop_
_entity.id
_entity.type
_entity.pdbx_description
1 polymer ?
#
loop_
_entity_poly.entity_id
_entity_poly.type
_entity_poly.pdbx_seq_one_letter_code
_entity_poly.pdbx_strand_id
1 'polypeptide(L)'
;MNEFNLKYLYPYINYHLPCFFPEITTDNKGKQRKKYLYKNIMTLYEKLKYLTDAKTYLKEGICFEILDEQVMGMTDNASAELLQKERKKLFNQIFEQDNKRA
;
A
#
# COMPACT_ATOMS: atom_id res chain seq x y z
N MET A 1 -1.14 8.40 16.19
CA MET A 1 -1.21 8.00 14.77
C MET A 1 -2.57 8.44 14.22
N ASN A 2 -2.67 8.98 13.01
CA ASN A 2 -3.95 9.43 12.43
C ASN A 2 -4.87 8.22 12.15
N GLU A 3 -6.12 8.25 12.63
CA GLU A 3 -7.11 7.19 12.48
C GLU A 3 -7.41 6.88 11.00
N PHE A 4 -7.53 7.92 10.17
CA PHE A 4 -7.76 7.75 8.73
C PHE A 4 -6.65 6.91 8.08
N ASN A 5 -5.40 7.15 8.50
CA ASN A 5 -4.26 6.45 7.94
C ASN A 5 -4.29 4.96 8.31
N LEU A 6 -4.53 4.66 9.58
CA LEU A 6 -4.56 3.29 10.09
C LEU A 6 -5.71 2.47 9.51
N LYS A 7 -6.90 3.06 9.40
CA LYS A 7 -8.11 2.33 9.00
C LYS A 7 -8.31 2.24 7.50
N TYR A 8 -7.88 3.25 6.73
CA TYR A 8 -8.25 3.34 5.31
C TYR A 8 -7.04 3.44 4.40
N LEU A 9 -6.08 4.32 4.70
CA LEU A 9 -4.96 4.58 3.80
C LEU A 9 -3.97 3.41 3.74
N TYR A 10 -3.48 2.94 4.89
CA TYR A 10 -2.46 1.89 4.92
C TYR A 10 -2.96 0.54 4.42
N PRO A 11 -4.18 0.08 4.76
CA PRO A 11 -4.70 -1.16 4.18
C PRO A 11 -4.75 -1.08 2.65
N TYR A 12 -5.26 0.02 2.10
CA TYR A 12 -5.30 0.20 0.64
C TYR A 12 -3.89 0.19 0.01
N ILE A 13 -2.96 1.01 0.52
CA ILE A 13 -1.61 1.11 -0.04
C ILE A 13 -0.86 -0.22 0.04
N ASN A 14 -0.99 -0.93 1.16
CA ASN A 14 -0.18 -2.13 1.40
C ASN A 14 -0.73 -3.36 0.67
N TYR A 15 -2.06 -3.50 0.61
CA TYR A 15 -2.71 -4.75 0.21
C TYR A 15 -3.44 -4.69 -1.13
N HIS A 16 -3.78 -3.50 -1.64
CA HIS A 16 -4.67 -3.36 -2.80
C HIS A 16 -4.14 -2.42 -3.89
N LEU A 17 -3.15 -1.57 -3.58
CA LEU A 17 -2.59 -0.65 -4.56
C LEU A 17 -1.53 -1.37 -5.43
N PRO A 18 -1.78 -1.53 -6.75
CA PRO A 18 -0.77 -2.07 -7.65
C PRO A 18 0.44 -1.13 -7.74
N CYS A 19 1.63 -1.68 -7.48
CA CYS A 19 2.89 -0.95 -7.49
C CYS A 19 3.83 -1.52 -8.56
N PHE A 20 4.51 -0.64 -9.31
CA PHE A 20 5.49 -1.04 -10.31
C PHE A 20 6.86 -1.28 -9.67
N PHE A 21 7.34 -2.53 -9.71
CA PHE A 21 8.70 -2.86 -9.29
C PHE A 21 9.64 -2.97 -10.48
N PRO A 22 10.80 -2.28 -10.45
CA PRO A 22 11.71 -2.25 -11.58
C PRO A 22 12.56 -3.52 -11.66
N GLU A 23 12.84 -3.97 -12.87
CA GLU A 23 14.06 -4.73 -13.17
C GLU A 23 15.22 -3.74 -13.27
N ILE A 24 16.33 -4.05 -12.59
CA ILE A 24 17.53 -3.24 -12.62
C ILE A 24 18.56 -3.93 -13.50
N THR A 25 19.02 -3.25 -14.54
CA THR A 25 20.16 -3.67 -15.34
C THR A 25 21.31 -2.69 -15.13
N THR A 26 22.51 -3.21 -14.92
CA THR A 26 23.72 -2.41 -14.76
C THR A 26 24.53 -2.51 -16.05
N ASP A 27 24.88 -1.37 -16.64
CA ASP A 27 25.71 -1.37 -17.84
C ASP A 27 27.20 -1.59 -17.52
N ASN A 28 28.01 -1.76 -18.56
CA ASN A 28 29.45 -2.01 -18.44
C ASN A 28 30.22 -0.84 -17.78
N LYS A 29 29.57 0.32 -17.61
CA LYS A 29 30.12 1.50 -16.92
C LYS A 29 29.61 1.63 -15.48
N GLY A 30 28.88 0.63 -14.98
CA GLY A 30 28.30 0.62 -13.63
C GLY A 30 27.01 1.43 -13.48
N LYS A 31 26.46 2.00 -14.56
CA LYS A 31 25.22 2.79 -14.49
C LYS A 31 24.01 1.85 -14.44
N GLN A 32 23.19 2.00 -13.40
CA GLN A 32 21.92 1.29 -13.26
C GLN A 32 20.82 1.92 -14.13
N ARG A 33 20.07 1.07 -14.82
CA ARG A 33 18.87 1.42 -15.58
C ARG A 33 17.70 0.63 -15.01
N LYS A 34 16.57 1.30 -14.80
CA LYS A 34 15.35 0.71 -14.24
C LYS A 34 14.33 0.51 -15.36
N LYS A 35 13.81 -0.71 -15.50
CA LYS A 35 12.74 -1.06 -16.45
C LYS A 35 11.51 -1.52 -15.67
N TYR A 36 10.39 -0.82 -15.83
CA TYR A 36 9.13 -1.16 -15.17
C TYR A 36 8.25 -1.94 -16.14
N LEU A 37 8.05 -3.23 -15.87
CA LEU A 37 7.26 -4.13 -16.70
C LEU A 37 5.93 -4.44 -16.04
N TYR A 38 4.87 -4.59 -16.84
CA TYR A 38 3.54 -4.94 -16.33
C TYR A 38 3.53 -6.26 -15.54
N LYS A 39 4.32 -7.26 -15.96
CA LYS A 39 4.47 -8.53 -15.22
C LYS A 39 5.06 -8.39 -13.82
N ASN A 40 5.64 -7.23 -13.49
CA ASN A 40 6.24 -6.93 -12.19
C ASN A 40 5.33 -6.03 -11.33
N ILE A 41 4.09 -5.80 -11.76
CA ILE A 41 3.09 -5.15 -10.92
C ILE A 41 2.68 -6.14 -9.83
N MET A 42 2.76 -5.68 -8.59
CA MET A 42 2.31 -6.41 -7.41
C MET A 42 1.98 -5.40 -6.32
N THR A 43 1.25 -5.81 -5.30
CA THR A 43 1.03 -4.99 -4.09
C THR A 43 2.29 -4.97 -3.24
N LEU A 44 2.40 -4.01 -2.31
CA LEU A 44 3.56 -3.97 -1.40
C LEU A 44 3.66 -5.25 -0.55
N TYR A 45 2.51 -5.78 -0.15
CA TYR A 45 2.42 -7.03 0.60
C TYR A 45 2.89 -8.24 -0.21
N GLU A 46 2.44 -8.37 -1.46
CA GLU A 46 2.93 -9.41 -2.35
C GLU A 46 4.44 -9.31 -2.53
N LYS A 47 4.95 -8.08 -2.73
CA LYS A 47 6.40 -7.86 -2.83
C LYS A 47 7.15 -8.31 -1.59
N LEU A 48 6.61 -8.04 -0.40
CA LEU A 48 7.20 -8.51 0.85
C LEU A 48 7.28 -10.04 0.89
N LYS A 49 6.23 -10.76 0.47
CA LYS A 49 6.24 -12.23 0.38
C LYS A 49 7.29 -12.77 -0.60
N TYR A 50 7.61 -12.02 -1.65
CA TYR A 50 8.64 -12.40 -2.63
C TYR A 50 10.09 -12.29 -2.11
N LEU A 51 10.34 -11.63 -0.98
CA LEU A 51 11.69 -11.48 -0.45
C LEU A 51 12.22 -12.79 0.14
N THR A 52 13.52 -13.04 -0.02
CA THR A 52 14.21 -14.07 0.76
C THR A 52 14.11 -13.70 2.24
N ASP A 53 13.83 -14.68 3.09
CA ASP A 53 13.67 -14.50 4.54
C ASP A 53 12.53 -13.54 4.93
N ALA A 54 11.50 -13.39 4.08
CA ALA A 54 10.38 -12.47 4.30
C ALA A 54 9.78 -12.52 5.73
N LYS A 55 9.72 -13.72 6.33
CA LYS A 55 9.21 -13.94 7.70
C LYS A 55 10.01 -13.21 8.79
N THR A 56 11.31 -13.01 8.57
CA THR A 56 12.21 -12.37 9.55
C THR A 56 12.01 -10.86 9.65
N TYR A 57 11.37 -10.25 8.66
CA TYR A 57 11.03 -8.83 8.66
C TYR A 57 9.69 -8.52 9.34
N LEU A 58 8.93 -9.55 9.73
CA LEU A 58 7.68 -9.37 10.46
C LEU A 58 7.95 -9.05 11.93
N LYS A 59 7.04 -8.27 12.52
CA LYS A 59 7.07 -8.02 13.96
C LYS A 59 6.76 -9.30 14.72
N GLU A 60 7.24 -9.39 15.95
CA GLU A 60 6.89 -10.48 16.85
C GLU A 60 5.35 -10.60 16.99
N GLY A 61 4.84 -11.83 16.91
CA GLY A 61 3.41 -12.12 16.94
C GLY A 61 2.66 -11.86 15.63
N ILE A 62 3.32 -11.37 14.58
CA ILE A 62 2.74 -11.23 13.24
C ILE A 62 3.27 -12.33 12.32
N CYS A 63 2.37 -12.97 11.59
CA CYS A 63 2.69 -13.97 10.57
C CYS A 63 1.93 -13.69 9.27
N PHE A 64 2.33 -14.33 8.17
CA PHE A 64 1.73 -14.09 6.86
C PHE A 64 0.28 -14.54 6.80
N GLU A 65 -0.12 -15.52 7.61
CA GLU A 65 -1.49 -16.01 7.69
C GLU A 65 -2.44 -14.89 8.17
N ILE A 66 -2.06 -14.13 9.20
CA ILE A 66 -2.82 -12.97 9.68
C ILE A 66 -2.90 -11.88 8.61
N LEU A 67 -1.82 -11.67 7.84
CA LEU A 67 -1.79 -10.67 6.78
C LEU A 67 -2.60 -11.10 5.55
N ASP A 68 -2.61 -12.39 5.22
CA ASP A 68 -3.43 -12.97 4.14
C ASP A 68 -4.92 -12.79 4.44
N GLU A 69 -5.35 -12.94 5.69
CA GLU A 69 -6.73 -12.65 6.10
C GLU A 69 -7.14 -11.19 5.83
N GLN A 70 -6.22 -10.24 6.02
CA GLN A 70 -6.46 -8.82 5.71
C GLN A 70 -6.69 -8.60 4.21
N VAL A 71 -5.87 -9.23 3.37
CA VAL A 71 -5.98 -9.12 1.90
C VAL A 71 -7.29 -9.74 1.42
N MET A 72 -7.66 -10.91 1.95
CA MET A 72 -8.90 -11.62 1.56
C MET A 72 -10.18 -10.89 2.00
N GLY A 73 -10.09 -9.99 2.98
CA GLY A 73 -11.25 -9.29 3.52
C GLY A 73 -11.93 -8.31 2.56
N MET A 74 -11.27 -7.89 1.48
CA MET A 74 -11.80 -6.88 0.56
C MET A 74 -11.20 -7.02 -0.84
N THR A 75 -11.96 -6.66 -1.88
CA THR A 75 -11.43 -6.58 -3.24
C THR A 75 -10.68 -5.26 -3.46
N ASP A 76 -9.77 -5.23 -4.43
CA ASP A 76 -8.99 -4.02 -4.72
C ASP A 76 -9.88 -2.80 -5.04
N ASN A 77 -10.92 -3.01 -5.85
CA ASN A 77 -11.88 -1.97 -6.21
C ASN A 77 -12.68 -1.49 -4.99
N ALA A 78 -13.15 -2.41 -4.14
CA ALA A 78 -13.87 -2.04 -2.92
C ALA A 78 -12.96 -1.26 -1.97
N SER A 79 -11.69 -1.63 -1.86
CA SER A 79 -10.72 -0.89 -1.06
C SER A 79 -10.48 0.52 -1.59
N ALA A 80 -10.38 0.67 -2.91
CA ALA A 80 -10.23 1.98 -3.54
C ALA A 80 -11.46 2.87 -3.28
N GLU A 81 -12.66 2.33 -3.45
CA GLU A 81 -13.91 3.05 -3.19
C GLU A 81 -14.04 3.48 -1.73
N LEU A 82 -13.73 2.57 -0.79
CA LEU A 82 -13.75 2.87 0.64
C LEU A 82 -12.79 4.00 0.98
N LEU A 83 -11.55 3.95 0.49
CA LEU A 83 -10.57 5.01 0.70
C LEU A 83 -11.09 6.35 0.17
N GLN A 84 -11.64 6.37 -1.04
CA GLN A 84 -12.17 7.60 -1.63
C GLN A 84 -13.32 8.19 -0.81
N LYS A 85 -14.24 7.34 -0.36
CA LYS A 85 -15.39 7.74 0.46
C LYS A 85 -14.93 8.38 1.77
N GLU A 86 -14.06 7.72 2.52
CA GLU A 86 -13.61 8.20 3.82
C GLU A 86 -12.69 9.42 3.68
N ARG A 87 -11.93 9.51 2.59
CA ARG A 87 -11.12 10.69 2.27
C ARG A 87 -12.00 11.92 2.06
N LYS A 88 -13.09 11.80 1.30
CA LYS A 88 -14.05 12.90 1.11
C LYS A 88 -14.64 13.38 2.44
N LYS A 89 -15.03 12.46 3.32
CA LYS A 89 -15.54 12.81 4.66
C LYS A 89 -14.50 13.59 5.48
N LEU A 90 -13.24 13.12 5.49
CA LEU A 90 -12.17 13.80 6.21
C LEU A 90 -11.95 15.23 5.68
N PHE A 91 -11.88 15.40 4.36
CA PHE A 91 -11.70 16.73 3.78
C PHE A 91 -12.89 17.65 4.04
N ASN A 92 -14.13 17.16 3.95
CA ASN A 92 -15.30 17.96 4.31
C ASN A 92 -15.20 18.46 5.76
N GLN A 93 -14.81 17.60 6.71
CA GLN A 93 -14.64 18.01 8.10
C GLN A 93 -13.57 19.08 8.29
N ILE A 94 -12.44 18.97 7.59
CA ILE A 94 -11.35 19.95 7.65
C ILE A 94 -11.82 21.30 7.09
N PHE A 95 -12.36 21.31 5.88
CA PHE A 95 -12.77 22.55 5.22
C PHE A 95 -14.01 23.20 5.85
N GLU A 96 -14.95 22.42 6.39
CA GLU A 96 -16.07 22.96 7.16
C GLU A 96 -15.64 23.54 8.51
N GLN A 97 -14.59 23.00 9.14
CA GLN A 97 -14.02 23.59 10.35
C GLN A 97 -13.34 24.93 10.07
N ASP A 98 -12.61 25.02 8.96
CA ASP A 98 -11.93 26.26 8.56
C ASP A 98 -12.93 27.37 8.25
N ASN A 99 -14.02 27.06 7.55
CA ASN A 99 -15.11 28.01 7.27
C ASN A 99 -15.88 28.47 8.52
N LYS A 100 -15.88 27.68 9.62
CA LYS A 100 -16.49 28.09 10.90
C LYS A 100 -15.57 28.94 11.78
N ARG A 101 -14.27 28.96 11.45
CA ARG A 101 -13.23 29.71 12.19
C ARG A 101 -12.88 31.05 11.52
N ALA A 102 -13.23 31.21 10.24
CA ALA A 102 -13.16 32.46 9.48
C ALA A 102 -14.38 33.35 9.77
#